data_AF-A0A932HPH2-F1
#
_entry.id   AF-A0A932HPH2-F1
#
_cell.length_a   1.000
_cell.length_b   1.000
_cell.length_c   1.000
_cell.angle_alpha   90.00
_cell.angle_beta   90.00
_cell.angle_gamma   90.00
#
_symmetry.space_group_name_H-M   'P 1'
#
loop_
_entity.id
_entity.type
_entity.pdbx_description
1 polymer ?
#
loop_
_entity_poly.entity_id
_entity_poly.type
_entity_poly.pdbx_seq_one_letter_code
_entity_poly.pdbx_strand_id
1 'polypeptide(L)'
;LADPLPVLLWGLPRNFRLSVRHLLARGAPVRHLLHVATWMPVAWGVYVFNLWMWHLPVAYEAALRNHFLHDLEHVAFFGTALLFWWPIVNPAPRLHGQIAYGFRILYIIAAAFPNAALGFVIAVTDRVLYPSYASAPRPWELSPLDDQALGGGIMSEGAMMFLIPLLVLVARWLNDEERMTHLREAIALSGRKAAR
;
A
#
# COMPACT_ATOMS: atom_id res chain seq x y z
N LEU A 1 -4.58 2.95 -14.22
CA LEU A 1 -5.06 2.24 -13.02
C LEU A 1 -6.56 2.42 -12.98
N ALA A 2 -7.30 1.36 -12.71
CA ALA A 2 -8.77 1.41 -12.68
C ALA A 2 -9.23 2.44 -11.64
N ASP A 3 -10.25 3.23 -11.98
CA ASP A 3 -10.95 4.13 -11.07
C ASP A 3 -12.35 3.53 -10.83
N PRO A 4 -12.50 2.61 -9.86
CA PRO A 4 -13.77 1.90 -9.65
C PRO A 4 -14.80 2.79 -8.95
N LEU A 5 -14.39 3.90 -8.32
CA LEU A 5 -15.27 4.73 -7.50
C LEU A 5 -16.40 5.38 -8.29
N PRO A 6 -16.20 5.92 -9.50
CA PRO A 6 -17.30 6.38 -10.37
C PRO A 6 -18.34 5.29 -10.66
N VAL A 7 -17.88 4.04 -10.89
CA VAL A 7 -18.74 2.89 -11.21
C VAL A 7 -19.51 2.43 -9.97
N LEU A 8 -18.84 2.35 -8.80
CA LEU A 8 -19.46 2.02 -7.53
C LEU A 8 -20.51 3.07 -7.10
N LEU A 9 -20.21 4.36 -7.33
CA LEU A 9 -21.14 5.46 -7.04
C LEU A 9 -22.38 5.43 -7.93
N TRP A 10 -22.28 4.87 -9.13
CA TRP A 10 -23.42 4.68 -10.02
C TRP A 10 -24.39 3.61 -9.53
N GLY A 11 -23.90 2.62 -8.77
CA GLY A 11 -24.73 1.58 -8.13
C GLY A 11 -25.48 2.04 -6.87
N LEU A 12 -25.14 3.19 -6.29
CA LEU A 12 -25.76 3.68 -5.06
C LEU A 12 -27.07 4.45 -5.30
N PRO A 13 -28.10 4.28 -4.44
CA PRO A 13 -29.34 5.07 -4.46
C PRO A 13 -29.05 6.58 -4.39
N ARG A 14 -29.92 7.39 -5.01
CA ARG A 14 -29.72 8.83 -5.19
C ARG A 14 -29.41 9.58 -3.88
N ASN A 15 -30.03 9.17 -2.77
CA ASN A 15 -29.84 9.76 -1.44
C ASN A 15 -28.43 9.50 -0.89
N PHE A 16 -27.91 8.28 -1.04
CA PHE A 16 -26.55 7.93 -0.63
C PHE A 16 -25.50 8.63 -1.48
N ARG A 17 -25.75 8.79 -2.79
CA ARG A 17 -24.85 9.52 -3.70
C ARG A 17 -24.68 10.98 -3.30
N LEU A 18 -25.76 11.62 -2.82
CA LEU A 18 -25.72 13.02 -2.34
C LEU A 18 -24.99 13.15 -1.00
N SER A 19 -25.19 12.21 -0.06
CA SER A 19 -24.46 12.18 1.21
C SER A 19 -22.95 11.99 1.02
N VAL A 20 -22.54 11.06 0.15
CA VAL A 20 -21.12 10.85 -0.17
C VAL A 20 -20.52 12.10 -0.83
N ARG A 21 -21.28 12.79 -1.69
CA ARG A 21 -20.84 14.04 -2.32
C ARG A 21 -20.69 15.19 -1.31
N HIS A 22 -21.52 15.26 -0.27
CA HIS A 22 -21.39 16.24 0.82
C HIS A 22 -20.21 15.93 1.75
N LEU A 23 -20.01 14.66 2.13
CA LEU A 23 -18.87 14.23 2.96
C LEU A 23 -17.52 14.43 2.24
N LEU A 24 -17.50 14.33 0.91
CA LEU A 24 -16.32 14.53 0.06
C LEU A 24 -16.26 15.94 -0.59
N ALA A 25 -17.16 16.84 -0.19
CA ALA A 25 -17.19 18.22 -0.69
C ALA A 25 -15.89 18.96 -0.34
N ARG A 26 -15.52 19.93 -1.17
CA ARG A 26 -14.36 20.79 -0.91
C ARG A 26 -14.63 21.58 0.39
N GLY A 27 -13.83 21.33 1.44
CA GLY A 27 -13.97 21.96 2.75
C GLY A 27 -14.52 21.08 3.88
N ALA A 28 -15.02 19.87 3.58
CA ALA A 28 -15.49 18.96 4.63
C ALA A 28 -14.32 18.45 5.51
N PRO A 29 -14.49 18.33 6.84
CA PRO A 29 -13.44 17.83 7.74
C PRO A 29 -13.03 16.39 7.38
N VAL A 30 -13.98 15.58 6.91
CA VAL A 30 -13.73 14.21 6.43
C VAL A 30 -12.78 14.21 5.23
N ARG A 31 -12.95 15.13 4.28
CA ARG A 31 -12.03 15.27 3.14
C ARG A 31 -10.64 15.68 3.59
N HIS A 32 -10.53 16.59 4.56
CA HIS A 32 -9.25 17.01 5.11
C HIS A 32 -8.53 15.84 5.81
N LEU A 33 -9.26 15.10 6.65
CA LEU A 33 -8.75 13.89 7.30
C LEU A 33 -8.25 12.87 6.28
N LEU A 34 -9.05 12.57 5.26
CA LEU A 34 -8.66 11.66 4.18
C LEU A 34 -7.44 12.17 3.41
N HIS A 35 -7.36 13.48 3.14
CA HIS A 35 -6.20 14.08 2.49
C HIS A 35 -4.92 13.88 3.30
N VAL A 36 -4.96 14.13 4.62
CA VAL A 36 -3.82 13.92 5.52
C VAL A 36 -3.48 12.44 5.64
N ALA A 37 -4.48 11.57 5.85
CA ALA A 37 -4.29 10.13 6.00
C ALA A 37 -3.72 9.46 4.74
N THR A 38 -4.01 10.01 3.56
CA THR A 38 -3.52 9.51 2.27
C THR A 38 -2.28 10.28 1.77
N TRP A 39 -1.75 11.21 2.56
CA TRP A 39 -0.49 11.86 2.25
C TRP A 39 0.65 10.84 2.37
N MET A 40 1.56 10.80 1.40
CA MET A 40 2.51 9.68 1.24
C MET A 40 3.27 9.36 2.54
N PRO A 41 3.99 10.28 3.20
CA PRO A 41 4.74 9.94 4.42
C PRO A 41 3.86 9.39 5.55
N VAL A 42 2.64 9.93 5.71
CA VAL A 42 1.69 9.50 6.73
C VAL A 42 1.16 8.11 6.40
N ALA A 43 0.68 7.89 5.18
CA ALA A 43 0.18 6.60 4.73
C ALA A 43 1.25 5.50 4.84
N TRP A 44 2.50 5.82 4.44
CA TRP A 44 3.64 4.92 4.58
C TRP A 44 3.94 4.61 6.04
N GLY A 45 4.04 5.64 6.89
CA GLY A 45 4.38 5.48 8.30
C GLY A 45 3.33 4.66 9.05
N VAL A 46 2.04 4.94 8.81
CA VAL A 46 0.93 4.19 9.38
C VAL A 46 0.94 2.73 8.92
N TYR A 47 1.19 2.47 7.63
CA TYR A 47 1.29 1.11 7.10
C TYR A 47 2.45 0.32 7.73
N VAL A 48 3.65 0.89 7.75
CA VAL A 48 4.84 0.25 8.33
C VAL A 48 4.65 0.05 9.83
N PHE A 49 4.16 1.05 10.54
CA PHE A 49 3.88 0.93 11.97
C PHE A 49 2.88 -0.19 12.26
N ASN A 50 1.76 -0.23 11.54
CA ASN A 50 0.74 -1.25 11.71
C ASN A 50 1.30 -2.66 11.44
N LEU A 51 2.08 -2.81 10.36
CA LEU A 51 2.74 -4.07 10.03
C LEU A 51 3.61 -4.56 11.21
N TRP A 52 4.49 -3.71 11.73
CA TRP A 52 5.40 -4.08 12.81
C TRP A 52 4.69 -4.28 14.15
N MET A 53 3.68 -3.46 14.45
CA MET A 53 2.93 -3.51 15.69
C MET A 53 2.27 -4.88 15.89
N TRP A 54 1.60 -5.40 14.86
CA TRP A 54 0.92 -6.70 14.94
C TRP A 54 1.88 -7.90 15.01
N HIS A 55 3.12 -7.72 14.53
CA HIS A 55 4.15 -8.76 14.62
C HIS A 55 4.96 -8.71 15.92
N LEU A 56 4.71 -7.75 16.81
CA LEU A 56 5.25 -7.80 18.16
C LEU A 56 4.70 -9.04 18.89
N PRO A 57 5.51 -9.82 19.61
CA PRO A 57 5.06 -11.04 20.29
C PRO A 57 3.81 -10.84 21.14
N VAL A 58 3.70 -9.72 21.85
CA VAL A 58 2.55 -9.40 22.70
C VAL A 58 1.27 -9.19 21.88
N ALA A 59 1.35 -8.46 20.76
CA ALA A 59 0.19 -8.18 19.91
C ALA A 59 -0.25 -9.42 19.13
N TYR A 60 0.72 -10.14 18.55
CA TYR A 60 0.51 -11.37 17.81
C TYR A 60 -0.18 -12.43 18.68
N GLU A 61 0.35 -12.68 19.89
CA GLU A 61 -0.25 -13.63 20.83
C GLU A 61 -1.63 -13.19 21.32
N ALA A 62 -1.86 -11.88 21.47
CA ALA A 62 -3.17 -11.36 21.85
C ALA A 62 -4.21 -11.57 20.74
N ALA A 63 -3.82 -11.38 19.47
CA ALA A 63 -4.66 -11.66 18.31
C ALA A 63 -5.00 -13.16 18.24
N LEU A 64 -4.02 -14.05 18.41
CA LEU A 64 -4.27 -15.50 18.38
C LEU A 64 -5.23 -16.00 19.45
N ARG A 65 -5.27 -15.35 20.62
CA ARG A 65 -6.12 -15.77 21.76
C ARG A 65 -7.49 -15.12 21.77
N ASN A 66 -7.70 -14.05 21.00
CA ASN A 66 -8.93 -13.28 21.01
C ASN A 66 -9.41 -12.98 19.59
N HIS A 67 -10.51 -13.60 19.19
CA HIS A 67 -11.14 -13.41 17.88
C HIS A 67 -11.40 -11.94 17.51
N PHE A 68 -11.80 -11.11 18.48
CA PHE A 68 -12.02 -9.68 18.22
C PHE A 68 -10.71 -8.96 17.85
N LEU A 69 -9.62 -9.27 18.54
CA LEU A 69 -8.31 -8.68 18.23
C LEU A 69 -7.75 -9.19 16.90
N HIS A 70 -7.97 -10.47 16.60
CA HIS A 70 -7.64 -11.04 15.30
C HIS A 70 -8.42 -10.36 14.16
N ASP A 71 -9.73 -10.17 14.31
CA ASP A 71 -10.52 -9.47 13.29
C ASP A 71 -10.09 -8.00 13.15
N LEU A 72 -9.76 -7.34 14.26
CA LEU A 72 -9.21 -5.99 14.26
C LEU A 72 -7.86 -5.91 13.54
N GLU A 73 -7.00 -6.90 13.72
CA GLU A 73 -5.73 -7.03 12.99
C GLU A 73 -5.96 -7.09 11.48
N HIS A 74 -6.85 -7.96 11.00
CA HIS A 74 -7.19 -8.05 9.58
C HIS A 74 -7.76 -6.75 9.03
N VAL A 75 -8.67 -6.11 9.77
CA VAL A 75 -9.24 -4.81 9.38
C VAL A 75 -8.16 -3.73 9.34
N ALA A 76 -7.21 -3.75 10.28
CA ALA A 76 -6.10 -2.80 10.32
C ALA A 76 -5.13 -3.01 9.15
N PHE A 77 -4.75 -4.26 8.83
CA PHE A 77 -3.94 -4.56 7.64
C PHE A 77 -4.63 -4.10 6.36
N PHE A 78 -5.91 -4.43 6.19
CA PHE A 78 -6.67 -4.03 5.02
C PHE A 78 -6.80 -2.50 4.91
N GLY A 79 -7.20 -1.83 6.00
CA GLY A 79 -7.39 -0.38 6.03
C GLY A 79 -6.09 0.39 5.77
N THR A 80 -4.99 -0.01 6.40
CA THR A 80 -3.68 0.64 6.18
C THR A 80 -3.12 0.35 4.80
N ALA A 81 -3.37 -0.83 4.22
CA ALA A 81 -3.05 -1.11 2.83
C ALA A 81 -3.82 -0.19 1.86
N LEU A 82 -5.12 0.03 2.09
CA LEU A 82 -5.90 0.98 1.28
C LEU A 82 -5.32 2.40 1.34
N LEU A 83 -4.93 2.87 2.53
CA LEU A 83 -4.29 4.17 2.70
C LEU A 83 -2.95 4.25 1.95
N PHE A 84 -2.12 3.20 2.06
CA PHE A 84 -0.83 3.09 1.39
C PHE A 84 -0.94 3.16 -0.14
N TRP A 85 -1.90 2.43 -0.72
CA TRP A 85 -2.08 2.39 -2.18
C TRP A 85 -2.78 3.63 -2.74
N TRP A 86 -3.47 4.40 -1.91
CA TRP A 86 -4.23 5.58 -2.32
C TRP A 86 -3.41 6.61 -3.11
N PRO A 87 -2.24 7.11 -2.64
CA PRO A 87 -1.44 8.09 -3.40
C PRO A 87 -0.83 7.53 -4.70
N ILE A 88 -0.66 6.21 -4.81
CA ILE A 88 -0.15 5.54 -6.01
C ILE A 88 -1.25 5.47 -7.07
N VAL A 89 -2.43 4.98 -6.69
CA VAL A 89 -3.58 4.82 -7.61
C VAL A 89 -4.22 6.17 -7.94
N ASN A 90 -4.28 7.07 -6.95
CA ASN A 90 -4.98 8.35 -6.98
C ASN A 90 -6.43 8.25 -7.53
N PRO A 91 -7.28 7.43 -6.91
CA PRO A 91 -8.65 7.20 -7.39
C PRO A 91 -9.56 8.42 -7.12
N ALA A 92 -10.76 8.47 -7.70
CA ALA A 92 -11.71 9.56 -7.44
C ALA A 92 -12.36 9.42 -6.05
N PRO A 93 -12.49 10.48 -5.23
CA PRO A 93 -12.14 11.86 -5.50
C PRO A 93 -10.62 12.04 -5.47
N ARG A 94 -10.08 12.72 -6.48
CA ARG A 94 -8.66 13.06 -6.52
C ARG A 94 -8.34 13.99 -5.35
N LEU A 95 -7.77 13.40 -4.29
CA LEU A 95 -7.38 14.12 -3.08
C LEU A 95 -6.05 14.84 -3.32
N HIS A 96 -5.15 14.19 -4.05
CA HIS A 96 -3.81 14.70 -4.36
C HIS A 96 -3.68 15.09 -5.83
N GLY A 97 -2.78 16.03 -6.11
CA GLY A 97 -2.35 16.35 -7.46
C GLY A 97 -1.65 15.19 -8.16
N GLN A 98 -1.18 15.41 -9.40
CA GLN A 98 -0.34 14.41 -10.05
C GLN A 98 1.03 14.37 -9.36
N ILE A 99 1.28 13.28 -8.64
CA ILE A 99 2.57 12.99 -8.02
C ILE A 99 3.50 12.47 -9.11
N ALA A 100 4.70 13.02 -9.21
CA ALA A 100 5.69 12.59 -10.18
C ALA A 100 6.06 11.11 -9.99
N TYR A 101 6.36 10.41 -11.09
CA TYR A 101 6.66 8.98 -11.07
C TYR A 101 7.82 8.64 -10.13
N GLY A 102 8.88 9.45 -10.11
CA GLY A 102 10.05 9.25 -9.23
C GLY A 102 9.67 9.16 -7.74
N PHE A 103 8.77 10.02 -7.26
CA PHE A 103 8.31 9.96 -5.86
C PHE A 103 7.50 8.69 -5.57
N ARG A 104 6.65 8.25 -6.50
CA ARG A 104 5.87 7.00 -6.35
C ARG A 104 6.77 5.76 -6.35
N ILE A 105 7.80 5.77 -7.19
CA ILE A 105 8.82 4.71 -7.26
C ILE A 105 9.58 4.64 -5.93
N LEU A 106 10.10 5.77 -5.46
CA LEU A 106 10.82 5.85 -4.18
C LEU A 106 9.93 5.40 -3.01
N TYR A 107 8.66 5.77 -3.03
CA TYR A 107 7.68 5.40 -2.01
C TYR A 107 7.46 3.88 -1.89
N ILE A 108 7.33 3.19 -3.04
CA ILE A 108 7.18 1.74 -3.06
C ILE A 108 8.46 1.06 -2.60
N ILE A 109 9.62 1.51 -3.10
CA ILE A 109 10.93 0.98 -2.70
C ILE A 109 11.13 1.15 -1.18
N ALA A 110 10.83 2.33 -0.64
CA ALA A 110 10.94 2.61 0.78
C ALA A 110 10.04 1.70 1.63
N ALA A 111 8.89 1.25 1.10
CA ALA A 111 7.98 0.33 1.80
C ALA A 111 8.44 -1.14 1.74
N ALA A 112 9.14 -1.53 0.68
CA ALA A 112 9.65 -2.88 0.53
C ALA A 112 10.68 -3.25 1.61
N PHE A 113 11.56 -2.30 1.98
CA PHE A 113 12.60 -2.52 2.99
C PHE A 113 12.07 -2.93 4.37
N PRO A 114 11.22 -2.14 5.07
CA PRO A 114 10.72 -2.52 6.39
C PRO A 114 9.82 -3.75 6.36
N ASN A 115 9.21 -4.07 5.22
CA ASN A 115 8.40 -5.28 5.05
C ASN A 115 9.30 -6.53 4.98
N ALA A 116 10.31 -6.52 4.11
CA ALA A 116 11.30 -7.59 4.02
C ALA A 116 12.10 -7.75 5.32
N ALA A 117 12.54 -6.63 5.92
CA ALA A 117 13.32 -6.62 7.14
C ALA A 117 12.57 -7.27 8.32
N LEU A 118 11.27 -7.05 8.44
CA LEU A 118 10.47 -7.68 9.50
C LEU A 118 10.50 -9.22 9.38
N GLY A 119 10.27 -9.73 8.17
CA GLY A 119 10.32 -11.17 7.89
C GLY A 119 11.70 -11.74 8.15
N PHE A 120 12.74 -11.06 7.65
CA PHE A 120 14.12 -11.45 7.87
C PHE A 120 14.48 -11.51 9.36
N VAL A 121 14.11 -10.49 10.15
CA VAL A 121 14.38 -10.47 11.60
C VAL A 121 13.73 -11.66 12.31
N ILE A 122 12.48 -11.99 11.98
CA ILE A 122 11.81 -13.17 12.54
C ILE A 122 12.51 -14.46 12.10
N ALA A 123 12.92 -14.53 10.83
CA ALA A 123 13.55 -15.70 10.23
C ALA A 123 14.90 -16.06 10.87
N VAL A 124 15.72 -15.05 11.17
CA VAL A 124 17.09 -15.25 11.69
C VAL A 124 17.17 -15.27 13.22
N THR A 125 16.05 -15.07 13.92
CA THR A 125 16.05 -15.08 15.38
C THR A 125 16.25 -16.51 15.89
N ASP A 126 17.21 -16.67 16.81
CA ASP A 126 17.66 -17.94 17.40
C ASP A 126 16.75 -18.50 18.51
N ARG A 127 15.67 -17.79 18.82
CA ARG A 127 14.68 -18.16 19.83
C ARG A 127 13.27 -18.08 19.25
N VAL A 128 12.39 -18.87 19.85
CA VAL A 128 10.96 -18.82 19.55
C VAL A 128 10.38 -17.51 20.12
N LEU A 129 10.06 -16.58 19.23
CA LEU A 129 9.43 -15.29 19.53
C LEU A 129 7.96 -15.47 19.91
N TYR A 130 7.30 -16.47 19.33
CA TYR A 130 5.85 -16.69 19.44
C TYR A 130 5.58 -18.03 20.14
N PRO A 131 5.25 -18.03 21.45
CA PRO A 131 4.97 -19.26 22.21
C PRO A 131 3.94 -20.19 21.57
N SER A 132 3.00 -19.66 20.78
CA SER A 132 1.98 -20.45 20.06
C SER A 132 2.57 -21.49 19.11
N TYR A 133 3.78 -21.27 18.57
CA TYR A 133 4.45 -22.27 17.72
C TYR A 133 4.84 -23.54 18.49
N ALA A 134 5.02 -23.44 19.81
CA ALA A 134 5.34 -24.60 20.65
C ALA A 134 4.11 -25.50 20.90
N SER A 135 2.92 -24.90 20.97
CA SER A 135 1.65 -25.57 21.29
C SER A 135 0.81 -25.94 20.06
N ALA A 136 1.14 -25.42 18.88
CA ALA A 136 0.44 -25.74 17.64
C ALA A 136 0.61 -27.22 17.22
N PRO A 137 -0.43 -27.83 16.60
CA PRO A 137 -0.29 -29.12 15.93
C PRO A 137 0.81 -29.06 14.86
N ARG A 138 1.67 -30.08 14.78
CA ARG A 138 2.85 -30.09 13.90
C ARG A 138 2.69 -31.11 12.77
N PRO A 139 2.00 -30.77 11.67
CA PRO A 139 1.75 -31.71 10.59
C PRO A 139 3.01 -32.14 9.82
N TRP A 140 4.10 -31.35 9.91
CA TRP A 140 5.34 -31.56 9.16
C TRP A 140 6.53 -31.87 10.08
N GLU A 141 6.28 -32.17 11.37
CA GLU A 141 7.28 -32.45 12.42
C GLU A 141 8.38 -31.37 12.58
N LEU A 142 8.18 -30.17 12.04
CA LEU A 142 9.08 -29.04 12.20
C LEU A 142 9.21 -28.65 13.67
N SER A 143 10.43 -28.27 14.07
CA SER A 143 10.60 -27.65 15.38
C SER A 143 9.90 -26.28 15.39
N PRO A 144 9.43 -25.78 16.55
CA PRO A 144 8.82 -24.44 16.63
C PRO A 144 9.73 -23.32 16.11
N LEU A 145 11.04 -23.50 16.25
CA LEU A 145 12.04 -22.54 15.75
C LEU A 145 12.14 -22.59 14.22
N ASP A 146 12.18 -23.79 13.63
CA ASP A 146 12.26 -23.95 12.17
C ASP A 146 10.98 -23.46 11.48
N ASP A 147 9.82 -23.71 12.08
CA ASP A 147 8.53 -23.25 11.57
C ASP A 147 8.42 -21.71 11.61
N GLN A 148 8.85 -21.10 12.72
CA GLN A 148 8.98 -19.63 12.80
C GLN A 148 9.97 -19.09 11.75
N ALA A 149 11.13 -19.74 11.61
CA ALA A 149 12.16 -19.31 10.67
C ALA A 149 11.63 -19.34 9.22
N LEU A 150 10.91 -20.40 8.87
CA LEU A 150 10.24 -20.56 7.58
C LEU A 150 9.16 -19.49 7.38
N GLY A 151 8.32 -19.24 8.39
CA GLY A 151 7.29 -18.20 8.34
C GLY A 151 7.88 -16.80 8.11
N GLY A 152 8.95 -16.46 8.83
CA GLY A 152 9.70 -15.22 8.62
C GLY A 152 10.32 -15.12 7.21
N GLY A 153 10.87 -16.22 6.71
CA GLY A 153 11.44 -16.31 5.36
C GLY A 153 10.38 -16.07 4.27
N ILE A 154 9.23 -16.73 4.36
CA ILE A 154 8.09 -16.54 3.45
C ILE A 154 7.61 -15.08 3.51
N MET A 155 7.50 -14.50 4.70
CA MET A 155 7.10 -13.11 4.84
C MET A 155 8.10 -12.14 4.22
N SER A 156 9.40 -12.39 4.40
CA SER A 156 10.47 -11.59 3.81
C SER A 156 10.37 -11.59 2.27
N GLU A 157 10.17 -12.77 1.67
CA GLU A 157 9.99 -12.91 0.24
C GLU A 157 8.69 -12.25 -0.24
N GLY A 158 7.64 -12.20 0.58
CA GLY A 158 6.39 -11.50 0.31
C GLY A 158 6.56 -10.01 -0.08
N ALA A 159 7.66 -9.36 0.34
CA ALA A 159 8.00 -8.02 -0.12
C ALA A 159 8.22 -7.92 -1.65
N MET A 160 8.46 -9.04 -2.35
CA MET A 160 8.51 -9.08 -3.82
C MET A 160 7.20 -8.61 -4.47
N MET A 161 6.07 -8.62 -3.75
CA MET A 161 4.79 -8.09 -4.26
C MET A 161 4.87 -6.61 -4.65
N PHE A 162 5.82 -5.85 -4.09
CA PHE A 162 6.08 -4.46 -4.48
C PHE A 162 6.74 -4.32 -5.87
N LEU A 163 7.34 -5.39 -6.40
CA LEU A 163 8.02 -5.38 -7.70
C LEU A 163 7.06 -5.14 -8.86
N ILE A 164 5.88 -5.79 -8.85
CA ILE A 164 4.89 -5.65 -9.92
C ILE A 164 4.45 -4.18 -10.10
N PRO A 165 3.92 -3.47 -9.08
CA PRO A 165 3.52 -2.08 -9.23
C PRO A 165 4.73 -1.16 -9.52
N LEU A 166 5.91 -1.48 -9.02
CA LEU A 166 7.15 -0.76 -9.35
C LEU A 166 7.46 -0.83 -10.85
N LEU A 167 7.46 -2.03 -11.43
CA LEU A 167 7.68 -2.25 -12.86
C LEU A 167 6.62 -1.55 -13.71
N VAL A 168 5.35 -1.63 -13.29
CA VAL A 168 4.25 -0.91 -13.96
C VAL A 168 4.47 0.60 -13.92
N LEU A 169 4.92 1.17 -12.80
CA LEU A 169 5.19 2.60 -12.71
C LEU A 169 6.39 3.03 -13.55
N VAL A 170 7.47 2.24 -13.56
CA VAL A 170 8.65 2.51 -14.39
C VAL A 170 8.29 2.45 -15.88
N ALA A 171 7.58 1.41 -16.32
CA ALA A 171 7.12 1.31 -17.71
C ALA A 171 6.24 2.50 -18.10
N ARG A 172 5.34 2.94 -17.21
CA ARG A 172 4.50 4.12 -17.47
C ARG A 172 5.28 5.42 -17.49
N TRP A 173 6.31 5.55 -16.67
CA TRP A 173 7.19 6.72 -16.67
C TRP A 173 7.94 6.85 -18.00
N LEU A 174 8.56 5.76 -18.47
CA LEU A 174 9.30 5.74 -19.74
C LEU A 174 8.39 6.09 -20.93
N ASN A 175 7.20 5.48 -21.01
CA ASN A 175 6.23 5.76 -22.08
C ASN A 175 5.76 7.23 -22.08
N ASP A 176 5.64 7.85 -20.91
CA ASP A 176 5.22 9.26 -20.80
C ASP A 176 6.35 10.21 -21.24
N GLU A 177 7.61 9.89 -20.93
CA GLU A 177 8.77 10.66 -21.40
C GLU A 177 8.95 10.60 -22.92
N GLU A 178 8.81 9.41 -23.53
CA GLU A 178 8.85 9.25 -24.98
C GLU A 178 7.75 10.09 -25.66
N ARG A 179 6.52 10.01 -25.16
CA ARG A 179 5.39 10.79 -25.67
C ARG A 179 5.64 12.29 -25.58
N MET A 180 6.17 12.77 -24.45
CA MET A 180 6.47 14.19 -24.26
C MET A 180 7.60 14.67 -25.17
N THR A 181 8.58 13.81 -25.44
CA THR A 181 9.67 14.10 -26.39
C THR A 181 9.13 14.28 -27.80
N HIS A 182 8.31 13.35 -28.30
CA HIS A 182 7.67 13.46 -29.61
C HIS A 182 6.77 14.70 -29.74
N LEU A 183 6.03 15.05 -28.68
CA LEU A 183 5.21 16.27 -28.67
C LEU A 183 6.06 17.54 -28.78
N ARG A 184 7.19 17.59 -28.06
CA ARG A 184 8.13 18.73 -28.12
C ARG A 184 8.75 18.88 -29.51
N GLU A 185 9.12 17.77 -30.14
CA GLU A 185 9.63 17.74 -31.51
C GLU A 185 8.58 18.22 -32.51
N ALA A 186 7.34 17.75 -32.40
CA ALA A 186 6.23 18.17 -33.26
C ALA A 186 5.95 19.67 -33.15
N ILE A 187 5.94 20.22 -31.93
CA ILE A 187 5.74 21.66 -31.68
C ILE A 187 6.90 22.49 -32.25
N ALA A 188 8.14 22.02 -32.07
CA ALA A 188 9.32 22.69 -32.62
C ALA A 188 9.28 22.74 -34.16
N LEU A 189 8.82 21.65 -34.80
CA LEU A 189 8.66 21.58 -36.26
C LEU A 189 7.52 22.48 -36.76
N SER A 190 6.38 22.55 -36.05
CA SER A 190 5.28 23.46 -36.42
C SER A 190 5.65 24.93 -36.26
N GLY A 191 6.38 25.28 -35.19
CA GLY A 191 6.86 26.65 -34.97
C GLY A 191 7.85 27.11 -36.06
N ARG A 192 8.75 26.22 -36.49
CA ARG A 192 9.66 26.50 -37.62
C ARG A 192 8.94 26.69 -38.95
N LYS A 193 7.83 25.99 -39.19
CA LYS A 193 7.00 26.18 -40.39
C LYS A 193 6.22 27.49 -40.37
N ALA A 194 5.75 27.95 -39.21
CA ALA A 194 5.02 29.21 -39.08
C ALA A 194 5.91 30.46 -39.18
N ALA A 195 7.22 30.32 -38.95
CA ALA A 195 8.21 31.40 -39.04
C ALA A 195 8.85 31.55 -40.42
N ARG A 196 8.50 30.70 -41.40
CA ARG A 196 8.90 30.77 -42.81
C ARG A 196 7.73 31.22 -43.65
#